data_AF-A0AAP9J4X0-F1
#
_entry.id   AF-A0AAP9J4X0-F1
#
_cell.length_a   1.000
_cell.length_b   1.000
_cell.length_c   1.000
_cell.angle_alpha   90.00
_cell.angle_beta   90.00
_cell.angle_gamma   90.00
#
_symmetry.space_group_name_H-M   'P 1'
#
loop_
_entity.id
_entity.type
_entity.pdbx_description
1 polymer ?
#
loop_
_entity_poly.entity_id
_entity_poly.type
_entity_poly.pdbx_seq_one_letter_code
_entity_poly.pdbx_strand_id
1 'polypeptide(L)' 'MVYNDDILHKINGLRQKLIHIANQKGKFTDDEVVQVSQQLDIYILEFQKYYIKQQERVIAKRSS' A
#
# COMPACT_ATOMS: atom_id res chain seq x y z
N MET A 1 -6.79 3.55 16.26
CA MET A 1 -6.58 2.83 14.99
C MET A 1 -6.28 3.77 13.80
N VAL A 2 -5.86 5.02 14.04
CA VAL A 2 -5.70 6.07 13.01
C VAL A 2 -4.66 5.72 11.93
N TYR A 3 -3.59 5.00 12.29
CA TYR A 3 -2.49 4.63 11.38
C TYR A 3 -2.93 3.79 10.16
N ASN A 4 -3.98 2.97 10.30
CA ASN A 4 -4.46 2.12 9.20
C ASN A 4 -5.27 2.91 8.18
N ASP A 5 -6.09 3.86 8.65
CA ASP A 5 -6.89 4.70 7.77
C ASP A 5 -5.99 5.63 6.95
N ASP A 6 -4.92 6.15 7.54
CA ASP A 6 -3.92 6.97 6.85
C ASP A 6 -3.16 6.19 5.77
N ILE A 7 -2.76 4.96 6.05
CA ILE A 7 -2.07 4.10 5.05
C ILE A 7 -3.03 3.70 3.93
N LEU A 8 -4.26 3.30 4.26
CA LEU A 8 -5.27 2.97 3.26
C LEU A 8 -5.62 4.17 2.36
N HIS A 9 -5.67 5.37 2.94
CA HIS A 9 -5.87 6.59 2.17
C HIS A 9 -4.73 6.84 1.18
N LYS A 10 -3.48 6.68 1.62
CA LYS A 10 -2.30 6.79 0.76
C LYS A 10 -2.28 5.74 -0.36
N ILE A 11 -2.59 4.48 -0.03
CA ILE A 11 -2.69 3.38 -1.01
C ILE A 11 -3.75 3.72 -2.07
N ASN A 12 -4.94 4.18 -1.64
CA ASN A 12 -6.02 4.53 -2.56
C ASN A 12 -5.67 5.74 -3.43
N GLY A 13 -5.04 6.77 -2.87
CA GLY A 13 -4.59 7.95 -3.62
C GLY A 13 -3.55 7.58 -4.68
N LEU A 14 -2.54 6.76 -4.32
CA LEU A 14 -1.52 6.30 -5.26
C LEU A 14 -2.12 5.38 -6.33
N ARG A 15 -3.07 4.52 -5.98
CA ARG A 15 -3.78 3.67 -6.96
C ARG A 15 -4.52 4.52 -8.00
N GLN A 16 -5.25 5.54 -7.56
CA GLN A 16 -5.95 6.44 -8.48
C GLN A 16 -4.98 7.21 -9.38
N LYS A 17 -3.88 7.70 -8.81
CA LYS A 17 -2.82 8.39 -9.57
C LYS A 17 -2.19 7.47 -10.62
N LEU A 18 -1.91 6.21 -10.27
CA LEU A 18 -1.34 5.22 -11.19
C LEU A 18 -2.28 4.95 -12.37
N ILE A 19 -3.58 4.75 -12.09
CA ILE A 19 -4.61 4.56 -13.12
C ILE A 19 -4.69 5.80 -14.03
N HIS A 20 -4.64 6.99 -13.47
CA HIS A 20 -4.70 8.24 -14.24
C HIS A 20 -3.51 8.36 -15.18
N ILE A 21 -2.28 8.23 -14.69
CA ILE A 21 -1.06 8.38 -15.49
C ILE A 21 -0.98 7.27 -16.55
N ALA A 22 -1.30 6.02 -16.19
CA ALA A 22 -1.32 4.91 -17.14
C ALA A 22 -2.32 5.15 -18.28
N ASN A 23 -3.53 5.61 -17.96
CA ASN A 23 -4.55 5.92 -18.95
C ASN A 23 -4.19 7.14 -19.80
N GLN A 24 -3.53 8.15 -19.24
CA GLN A 24 -3.11 9.34 -19.98
C GLN A 24 -1.93 9.09 -20.92
N LYS A 25 -0.93 8.33 -20.46
CA LYS A 25 0.32 8.11 -21.21
C LYS A 25 0.27 6.88 -22.11
N GLY A 26 -0.70 5.98 -21.91
CA GLY A 26 -0.87 4.76 -22.69
C GLY A 26 0.30 3.77 -22.58
N LYS A 27 1.27 4.05 -21.70
CA LYS A 27 2.50 3.27 -21.51
C LYS A 27 2.81 3.20 -20.02
N PHE A 28 3.00 1.97 -19.54
CA PHE A 28 3.34 1.69 -18.14
C PHE A 28 4.84 1.80 -17.83
N THR A 29 5.66 2.09 -18.85
CA THR A 29 7.12 2.20 -18.75
C THR A 29 7.59 3.64 -18.54
N ASP A 30 6.67 4.59 -18.47
CA ASP A 30 7.03 5.97 -18.17
C ASP A 30 7.56 6.06 -16.74
N ASP A 31 8.67 6.78 -16.54
CA ASP A 31 9.34 6.90 -15.23
C ASP A 31 8.37 7.33 -14.13
N GLU A 32 7.37 8.14 -14.47
CA GLU A 32 6.35 8.58 -13.52
C GLU A 32 5.43 7.43 -13.10
N VAL A 33 5.04 6.54 -14.03
CA VAL A 33 4.23 5.35 -13.72
C VAL A 33 5.03 4.39 -12.85
N VAL A 34 6.31 4.18 -13.18
CA VAL A 34 7.22 3.31 -12.41
C VAL A 34 7.40 3.83 -10.99
N GLN A 35 7.66 5.14 -10.81
CA GLN A 35 7.81 5.75 -9.49
C GLN A 35 6.54 5.65 -8.65
N VAL A 36 5.37 5.91 -9.23
CA VAL A 36 4.08 5.82 -8.52
C VAL A 36 3.78 4.36 -8.14
N SER A 37 4.13 3.39 -8.99
CA SER A 37 3.98 1.96 -8.68
C SER A 37 4.87 1.54 -7.52
N GLN A 38 6.14 1.94 -7.53
CA GLN A 38 7.07 1.61 -6.44
C GLN A 38 6.65 2.21 -5.10
N GLN A 39 6.14 3.45 -5.10
CA GLN A 39 5.59 4.05 -3.88
C GLN A 39 4.37 3.27 -3.38
N LEU A 40 3.50 2.83 -4.29
CA LEU A 40 2.35 2.02 -3.93
C LEU A 40 2.76 0.68 -3.30
N ASP A 41 3.77 0.01 -3.85
CA ASP A 41 4.29 -1.26 -3.33
C ASP A 41 4.85 -1.10 -1.90
N ILE A 42 5.53 0.00 -1.61
CA ILE A 42 6.04 0.30 -0.26
C ILE A 42 4.88 0.38 0.75
N TYR A 43 3.84 1.15 0.44
CA TYR A 43 2.72 1.30 1.37
C TYR A 43 1.90 0.02 1.54
N ILE A 44 1.74 -0.77 0.47
CA ILE A 44 1.12 -2.11 0.56
C ILE A 44 1.95 -3.01 1.49
N LEU A 45 3.27 -3.02 1.35
CA LEU A 45 4.14 -3.83 2.18
C LEU A 45 4.09 -3.41 3.66
N GLU A 46 4.08 -2.11 3.95
CA GLU A 46 3.92 -1.60 5.31
C GLU A 46 2.59 -2.01 5.93
N PHE A 47 1.50 -1.93 5.15
CA PHE A 47 0.17 -2.37 5.57
C PHE A 47 0.18 -3.87 5.90
N GLN A 48 0.73 -4.71 5.01
CA GLN A 48 0.81 -6.15 5.23
C GLN A 48 1.62 -6.51 6.48
N LYS A 49 2.80 -5.89 6.66
CA LYS A 49 3.64 -6.07 7.86
C LYS A 49 2.90 -5.72 9.14
N TYR A 50 2.10 -4.64 9.12
CA TYR A 50 1.27 -4.28 10.26
C TYR A 50 0.28 -5.40 10.61
N TYR A 51 -0.45 -5.95 9.63
CA TYR A 51 -1.44 -7.01 9.89
C TYR A 51 -0.79 -8.29 10.41
N ILE A 52 0.36 -8.69 9.87
CA ILE A 52 1.10 -9.87 10.33
C ILE A 52 1.47 -9.71 11.80
N LYS A 53 2.05 -8.56 12.19
CA LYS A 53 2.39 -8.27 13.60
C LYS A 53 1.18 -8.30 14.53
N GLN A 54 0.01 -7.86 14.08
CA GLN A 54 -1.20 -7.94 14.89
C GLN A 54 -1.69 -9.38 15.06
N GLN A 55 -1.61 -10.20 14.00
CA GLN A 55 -1.96 -11.63 14.10
C GLN A 55 -1.03 -12.38 15.05
N GLU A 56 0.28 -12.16 14.97
CA GLU A 56 1.26 -12.75 15.89
C GLU A 56 0.96 -12.41 17.36
N ARG A 57 0.60 -11.14 17.64
CA ARG A 57 0.18 -10.70 18.99
C ARG A 57 -1.08 -11.38 19.48
N VAL A 58 -2.05 -11.61 18.59
CA VAL A 58 -3.29 -12.32 18.93
C VAL A 58 -3.02 -13.79 19.21
N ILE A 59 -2.16 -14.44 18.42
CA ILE A 59 -1.75 -15.84 18.61
C ILE A 59 -1.01 -15.99 19.94
N ALA A 60 -0.01 -15.14 20.21
CA ALA A 60 0.76 -15.17 21.45
C ALA A 60 -0.11 -15.00 22.71
N LYS A 61 -1.15 -14.17 22.64
CA LYS A 61 -2.11 -13.99 23.74
C LYS A 61 -3.06 -15.17 23.97
N ARG A 62 -3.27 -16.03 22.96
CA ARG A 62 -4.12 -17.23 23.07
C ARG A 62 -3.36 -18.46 23.54
N SER A 63 -2.03 -18.43 23.41
CA SER A 63 -1.13 -19.52 23.81
C SER A 63 -0.57 -19.38 25.23
N SER A 64 -0.98 -18.33 25.96
CA SER A 64 -0.64 -18.08 27.37
C SER A 64 -1.89 -18.11 28.24
#